data_AF-A0A821ISE6-F1
#
_entry.id   AF-A0A821ISE6-F1
#
_cell.length_a   1.000
_cell.length_b   1.000
_cell.length_c   1.000
_cell.angle_alpha   90.00
_cell.angle_beta   90.00
_cell.angle_gamma   90.00
#
_symmetry.space_group_name_H-M   'P 1'
#
loop_
_entity.id
_entity.type
_entity.pdbx_description
1 polymer ?
#
loop_
_entity_poly.entity_id
_entity_poly.type
_entity_poly.pdbx_seq_one_letter_code
_entity_poly.pdbx_strand_id
1 'polypeptide(L)'
;MTRVTANKEVAINIIILPNGTVKFDEIDKTPYIGRVLQPLQIKAKKSNDALAGRLIYDAFDNKMSELPFGERDRCGLYTLLENDIVQFVIAKDKRDGMMRATQISLLDQSFLKSKEHREMGIVIKLDNTSGGQIKCFLSDQVVPFRFSEVMKDNFQISEGDPLEFSLAISPNNG
;
A
#
# COMPACT_ATOMS: atom_id res chain seq x y z
N MET A 1 -59.28 4.01 18.69
CA MET A 1 -58.11 3.43 17.99
C MET A 1 -56.89 4.24 18.37
N THR A 2 -56.11 3.78 19.35
CA THR A 2 -54.90 4.45 19.80
C THR A 2 -53.71 3.87 19.04
N ARG A 3 -53.11 4.66 18.17
CA ARG A 3 -51.89 4.28 17.46
C ARG A 3 -50.70 4.67 18.35
N VAL A 4 -50.14 3.69 19.04
CA VAL A 4 -48.85 3.83 19.73
C VAL A 4 -47.79 4.04 18.66
N THR A 5 -47.35 5.26 18.46
CA THR A 5 -46.17 5.57 17.64
C THR A 5 -44.92 5.24 18.46
N ALA A 6 -44.03 4.45 17.87
CA ALA A 6 -42.87 3.87 18.54
C ALA A 6 -42.03 4.94 19.29
N ASN A 7 -41.71 4.65 20.55
CA ASN A 7 -40.84 5.42 21.44
C ASN A 7 -39.37 5.33 20.96
N LYS A 8 -39.08 5.85 19.77
CA LYS A 8 -37.71 5.89 19.21
C LYS A 8 -37.28 7.32 19.02
N GLU A 9 -36.11 7.63 19.55
CA GLU A 9 -35.47 8.93 19.36
C GLU A 9 -35.21 9.17 17.87
N VAL A 10 -35.52 10.38 17.42
CA VAL A 10 -35.29 10.83 16.05
C VAL A 10 -34.33 12.00 16.05
N ALA A 11 -33.42 12.03 15.08
CA ALA A 11 -32.49 13.14 14.90
C ALA A 11 -33.25 14.39 14.42
N ILE A 12 -33.00 15.53 15.07
CA ILE A 12 -33.51 16.85 14.68
C ILE A 12 -32.35 17.85 14.53
N ASN A 13 -32.54 18.93 13.79
CA ASN A 13 -31.53 19.99 13.54
C ASN A 13 -30.21 19.48 12.92
N ILE A 14 -30.33 18.68 11.86
CA ILE A 14 -29.19 18.10 11.15
C ILE A 14 -28.48 19.17 10.32
N ILE A 15 -27.20 19.39 10.58
CA ILE A 15 -26.31 20.25 9.77
C ILE A 15 -25.17 19.41 9.16
N ILE A 16 -24.86 19.66 7.90
CA ILE A 16 -23.70 19.05 7.24
C ILE A 16 -22.46 19.80 7.72
N LEU A 17 -21.56 19.09 8.40
CA LEU A 17 -20.30 19.67 8.85
C LEU A 17 -19.37 19.87 7.64
N PRO A 18 -18.56 20.95 7.62
CA PRO A 18 -17.53 21.15 6.62
C PRO A 18 -16.60 19.94 6.49
N ASN A 19 -16.09 19.71 5.28
CA ASN A 19 -15.12 18.65 5.02
C ASN A 19 -13.92 18.75 5.98
N GLY A 20 -13.57 17.64 6.63
CA GLY A 20 -12.47 17.56 7.59
C GLY A 20 -12.83 17.88 9.04
N THR A 21 -14.08 18.22 9.36
CA THR A 21 -14.52 18.47 10.74
C THR A 21 -14.44 17.22 11.62
N VAL A 22 -14.72 16.05 11.03
CA VAL A 22 -14.63 14.78 11.75
C VAL A 22 -13.30 14.10 11.40
N LYS A 23 -12.38 14.12 12.36
CA LYS A 23 -11.13 13.35 12.30
C LYS A 23 -11.27 12.14 13.22
N PHE A 24 -11.46 10.98 12.61
CA PHE A 24 -11.54 9.70 13.33
C PHE A 24 -10.16 9.20 13.76
N ASP A 25 -9.12 9.60 13.03
CA ASP A 25 -7.75 9.18 13.30
C ASP A 25 -6.92 10.32 13.88
N GLU A 26 -6.08 9.98 14.85
CA GLU A 26 -4.94 10.77 15.29
C GLU A 26 -3.68 10.20 14.64
N ILE A 27 -3.03 10.98 13.78
CA ILE A 27 -1.82 10.56 13.07
C ILE A 27 -0.61 11.13 13.80
N ASP A 28 0.25 10.24 14.31
CA ASP A 28 1.58 10.60 14.79
C ASP A 28 2.41 11.06 13.58
N LYS A 29 3.01 12.26 13.67
CA LYS A 29 3.83 12.79 12.56
C LYS A 29 5.25 12.22 12.54
N THR A 30 5.59 11.39 13.53
CA THR A 30 6.89 10.74 13.63
C THR A 30 6.99 9.64 12.58
N PRO A 31 7.96 9.72 11.65
CA PRO A 31 8.19 8.63 10.70
C PRO A 31 8.86 7.46 11.42
N TYR A 32 8.34 6.26 11.18
CA TYR A 32 8.89 5.00 11.64
C TYR A 32 9.44 4.22 10.45
N ILE A 33 10.49 3.45 10.70
CA ILE A 33 11.03 2.49 9.73
C ILE A 33 10.68 1.10 10.20
N GLY A 34 10.15 0.29 9.29
CA GLY A 34 9.76 -1.07 9.57
C GLY A 34 10.00 -1.98 8.39
N ARG A 35 9.57 -3.23 8.55
CA ARG A 35 9.64 -4.27 7.54
C ARG A 35 8.26 -4.87 7.34
N VAL A 36 7.86 -5.09 6.09
CA VAL A 36 6.63 -5.80 5.76
C VAL A 36 6.76 -7.27 6.21
N LEU A 37 5.85 -7.70 7.09
CA LEU A 37 5.75 -9.08 7.56
C LEU A 37 4.75 -9.88 6.72
N GLN A 38 3.61 -9.27 6.40
CA GLN A 38 2.58 -9.87 5.56
C GLN A 38 2.11 -8.83 4.53
N PRO A 39 2.41 -9.02 3.24
CA PRO A 39 1.93 -8.13 2.20
C PRO A 39 0.41 -8.31 1.98
N LEU A 40 -0.23 -7.31 1.36
CA LEU A 40 -1.63 -7.41 0.95
C LEU A 40 -1.75 -8.45 -0.17
N GLN A 41 -2.58 -9.48 0.02
CA GLN A 41 -2.82 -10.45 -1.05
C GLN A 41 -3.77 -9.86 -2.10
N ILE A 42 -3.34 -9.85 -3.37
CA ILE A 42 -4.13 -9.40 -4.52
C ILE A 42 -5.29 -10.37 -4.85
N LYS A 43 -5.53 -11.40 -4.04
CA LYS A 43 -6.51 -12.45 -4.36
C LYS A 43 -7.94 -11.90 -4.33
N ALA A 44 -8.50 -11.89 -5.53
CA ALA A 44 -9.89 -11.73 -5.91
C ALA A 44 -10.91 -12.22 -4.87
N LYS A 45 -11.94 -11.39 -4.68
CA LYS A 45 -13.23 -11.64 -4.00
C LYS A 45 -13.19 -11.74 -2.46
N LYS A 46 -13.72 -10.67 -1.86
CA LYS A 46 -14.47 -10.68 -0.58
C LYS A 46 -13.70 -11.13 0.68
N SER A 47 -12.52 -10.56 0.95
CA SER A 47 -12.15 -10.34 2.35
C SER A 47 -12.50 -8.89 2.71
N ASN A 48 -13.46 -8.72 3.60
CA ASN A 48 -13.83 -7.43 4.20
C ASN A 48 -12.77 -6.93 5.20
N ASP A 49 -11.58 -7.53 5.21
CA ASP A 49 -10.54 -7.16 6.16
C ASP A 49 -9.77 -5.97 5.60
N ALA A 50 -10.28 -4.78 5.93
CA ALA A 50 -9.74 -3.51 5.47
C ALA A 50 -8.26 -3.30 5.85
N LEU A 51 -7.71 -4.14 6.72
CA LEU A 51 -6.34 -4.09 7.23
C LEU A 51 -5.66 -5.48 7.19
N ALA A 52 -5.68 -6.16 6.05
CA ALA A 52 -5.11 -7.51 5.90
C ALA A 52 -3.55 -7.56 5.89
N GLY A 53 -2.88 -6.42 5.71
CA GLY A 53 -1.42 -6.32 5.70
C GLY A 53 -0.85 -6.22 7.11
N ARG A 54 0.40 -6.65 7.30
CA ARG A 54 1.16 -6.51 8.55
C ARG A 54 2.58 -6.02 8.30
N LEU A 55 3.03 -5.08 9.11
CA LEU A 55 4.44 -4.71 9.20
C LEU A 55 4.94 -4.79 10.63
N ILE A 56 6.24 -4.92 10.80
CA ILE A 56 6.92 -4.90 12.08
C ILE A 56 7.88 -3.72 12.14
N TYR A 57 8.02 -3.09 13.30
CA TYR A 57 8.95 -2.00 13.52
C TYR A 57 9.56 -2.08 14.92
N ASP A 58 10.71 -1.43 15.08
CA ASP A 58 11.38 -1.32 16.37
C ASP A 58 10.74 -0.19 17.18
N ALA A 59 10.11 -0.53 18.29
CA ALA A 59 9.53 0.44 19.21
C ALA A 59 10.62 0.98 20.16
N PHE A 60 10.29 2.02 20.93
CA PHE A 60 11.21 2.72 21.83
C PHE A 60 11.78 1.89 23.01
N ASP A 61 11.54 0.57 23.03
CA ASP A 61 11.91 -0.38 24.07
C ASP A 61 12.67 -1.62 23.53
N ASN A 62 13.22 -1.56 22.31
CA ASN A 62 13.80 -2.70 21.59
C ASN A 62 12.80 -3.87 21.39
N LYS A 63 11.51 -3.61 21.50
CA LYS A 63 10.47 -4.60 21.25
C LYS A 63 9.94 -4.44 19.83
N MET A 64 10.00 -5.54 19.09
CA MET A 64 9.34 -5.61 17.79
C MET A 64 7.83 -5.54 17.97
N SER A 65 7.23 -4.51 17.39
CA SER A 65 5.78 -4.29 17.42
C SER A 65 5.19 -4.48 16.03
N GLU A 66 4.02 -5.11 15.97
CA GLU A 66 3.30 -5.37 14.72
C GLU A 66 2.20 -4.32 14.53
N LEU A 67 2.09 -3.79 13.31
CA LEU A 67 1.01 -2.88 12.93
C LEU A 67 0.26 -3.41 11.70
N PRO A 68 -1.08 -3.38 11.74
CA PRO A 68 -1.90 -3.68 10.59
C PRO A 68 -1.92 -2.50 9.61
N PHE A 69 -2.09 -2.79 8.32
CA PHE A 69 -2.28 -1.78 7.28
C PHE A 69 -3.21 -2.26 6.16
N GLY A 70 -3.86 -1.31 5.50
CA GLY A 70 -4.78 -1.55 4.39
C GLY A 70 -4.29 -1.03 3.04
N GLU A 71 -5.08 -1.26 1.99
CA GLU A 71 -4.76 -0.80 0.63
C GLU A 71 -4.63 0.73 0.56
N ARG A 72 -5.50 1.46 1.29
CA ARG A 72 -5.54 2.93 1.31
C ARG A 72 -4.42 3.57 2.13
N ASP A 73 -3.61 2.77 2.82
CA ASP A 73 -2.54 3.25 3.70
C ASP A 73 -1.21 3.48 2.98
N ARG A 74 -1.18 3.26 1.66
CA ARG A 74 0.03 3.27 0.84
C ARG A 74 0.16 4.61 0.11
N CYS A 75 1.39 5.13 0.02
CA CYS A 75 1.67 6.39 -0.69
C CYS A 75 1.84 6.22 -2.21
N GLY A 76 1.71 5.01 -2.75
CA GLY A 76 1.81 4.75 -4.18
C GLY A 76 1.22 3.40 -4.58
N LEU A 77 1.18 3.14 -5.89
CA LEU A 77 0.53 1.97 -6.48
C LEU A 77 1.44 0.75 -6.62
N TYR A 78 2.69 0.83 -6.15
CA TYR A 78 3.68 -0.26 -6.24
C TYR A 78 3.16 -1.54 -5.57
N THR A 79 3.90 -2.64 -5.57
CA THR A 79 3.57 -3.82 -4.76
C THR A 79 4.50 -3.86 -3.56
N LEU A 80 3.94 -4.01 -2.34
CA LEU A 80 4.75 -4.33 -1.16
C LEU A 80 4.90 -5.85 -1.08
N LEU A 81 6.13 -6.30 -0.89
CA LEU A 81 6.51 -7.69 -0.75
C LEU A 81 6.93 -8.01 0.69
N GLU A 82 6.94 -9.29 1.02
CA GLU A 82 7.48 -9.74 2.30
C GLU A 82 8.95 -9.33 2.42
N ASN A 83 9.32 -8.79 3.58
CA ASN A 83 10.65 -8.26 3.89
C ASN A 83 10.97 -6.88 3.33
N ASP A 84 10.02 -6.21 2.68
CA ASP A 84 10.25 -4.86 2.22
C ASP A 84 10.52 -3.89 3.36
N ILE A 85 11.56 -3.08 3.24
CA ILE A 85 11.85 -2.00 4.19
C ILE A 85 11.01 -0.77 3.81
N VAL A 86 10.19 -0.31 4.75
CA VAL A 86 9.21 0.76 4.52
C VAL A 86 9.34 1.85 5.57
N GLN A 87 9.06 3.08 5.15
CA GLN A 87 8.79 4.21 6.04
C GLN A 87 7.27 4.37 6.17
N PHE A 88 6.77 4.62 7.37
CA PHE A 88 5.34 4.83 7.62
C PHE A 88 5.12 5.75 8.82
N VAL A 89 3.86 6.11 9.07
CA VAL A 89 3.43 6.78 10.30
C VAL A 89 2.32 5.98 10.99
N ILE A 90 2.14 6.20 12.29
CA ILE A 90 1.13 5.48 13.07
C ILE A 90 -0.14 6.33 13.16
N ALA A 91 -1.27 5.79 12.70
CA ALA A 91 -2.59 6.35 12.92
C ALA A 91 -3.30 5.60 14.04
N LYS A 92 -3.95 6.32 14.96
CA LYS A 92 -4.76 5.78 16.03
C LYS A 92 -6.22 6.20 15.86
N ASP A 93 -7.11 5.22 15.70
CA ASP A 93 -8.56 5.49 15.67
C ASP A 93 -9.01 5.91 17.08
N LYS A 94 -9.68 7.06 17.18
CA LYS A 94 -10.13 7.63 18.45
C LYS A 94 -11.33 6.91 19.06
N ARG A 95 -12.04 6.07 18.29
CA ARG A 95 -13.27 5.39 18.72
C ARG A 95 -12.96 4.13 19.52
N ASP A 96 -12.00 3.34 19.03
CA ASP A 96 -11.62 2.04 19.61
C ASP A 96 -10.15 2.00 20.09
N GLY A 97 -9.35 3.03 19.79
CA GLY A 97 -7.94 3.09 20.15
C GLY A 97 -7.03 2.26 19.26
N MET A 98 -7.55 1.67 18.18
CA MET A 98 -6.80 0.80 17.28
C MET A 98 -5.68 1.59 16.57
N MET A 99 -4.47 1.05 16.61
CA MET A 99 -3.32 1.61 15.90
C MET A 99 -3.12 0.87 14.57
N ARG A 100 -2.78 1.61 13.52
CA ARG A 100 -2.46 1.08 12.19
C ARG A 100 -1.33 1.88 11.55
N ALA A 101 -0.60 1.26 10.66
CA ALA A 101 0.36 1.97 9.83
C ALA A 101 -0.36 2.66 8.67
N THR A 102 0.03 3.91 8.39
CA THR A 102 -0.46 4.69 7.25
C THR A 102 0.66 5.50 6.60
N GLN A 103 0.38 6.08 5.44
CA GLN A 103 1.37 6.77 4.59
C GLN A 103 2.63 5.92 4.31
N ILE A 104 2.42 4.64 3.99
CA ILE A 104 3.48 3.65 3.83
C ILE A 104 4.21 3.89 2.51
N SER A 105 5.50 4.17 2.61
CA SER A 105 6.44 4.41 1.52
C SER A 105 7.52 3.32 1.48
N LEU A 106 7.77 2.72 0.32
CA LEU A 106 8.87 1.77 0.14
C LEU A 106 10.20 2.54 0.18
N LEU A 107 11.16 2.08 0.99
CA LEU A 107 12.49 2.67 1.07
C LEU A 107 13.48 1.96 0.14
N ASP A 108 14.40 2.72 -0.44
CA ASP A 108 15.46 2.18 -1.31
C ASP A 108 16.35 1.14 -0.60
N GLN A 109 16.42 1.20 0.73
CA GLN A 109 17.12 0.21 1.56
C GLN A 109 16.51 -1.19 1.47
N SER A 110 15.25 -1.32 1.03
CA SER A 110 14.63 -2.61 0.75
C SER A 110 15.44 -3.40 -0.26
N PHE A 111 15.94 -2.73 -1.30
CA PHE A 111 16.69 -3.35 -2.39
C PHE A 111 18.08 -3.85 -1.99
N LEU A 112 18.64 -3.37 -0.88
CA LEU A 112 19.97 -3.76 -0.39
C LEU A 112 19.94 -5.05 0.45
N LYS A 113 18.79 -5.39 1.04
CA LYS A 113 18.63 -6.56 1.94
C LYS A 113 17.70 -7.63 1.37
N SER A 114 16.80 -7.25 0.47
CA SER A 114 16.08 -8.17 -0.39
C SER A 114 17.09 -8.85 -1.32
N LYS A 115 17.11 -10.18 -1.37
CA LYS A 115 17.86 -10.92 -2.41
C LYS A 115 17.20 -10.75 -3.81
N GLU A 116 16.34 -9.75 -4.02
CA GLU A 116 15.89 -9.38 -5.35
C GLU A 116 17.08 -8.88 -6.15
N HIS A 117 17.49 -9.67 -7.13
CA HIS A 117 18.35 -9.20 -8.19
C HIS A 117 17.60 -8.08 -8.94
N ARG A 118 17.96 -6.83 -8.67
CA ARG A 118 17.51 -5.73 -9.51
C ARG A 118 18.09 -5.93 -10.90
N GLU A 119 17.21 -6.17 -11.85
CA GLU A 119 17.56 -6.30 -13.25
C GLU A 119 17.44 -4.95 -13.93
N MET A 120 18.31 -4.74 -14.92
CA MET A 120 18.21 -3.60 -15.83
C MET A 120 17.64 -4.08 -17.16
N GLY A 121 16.85 -3.23 -17.78
CA GLY A 121 16.28 -3.51 -19.09
C GLY A 121 15.87 -2.25 -19.81
N ILE A 122 15.32 -2.45 -21.00
CA ILE A 122 14.82 -1.38 -21.86
C ILE A 122 13.35 -1.62 -22.17
N VAL A 123 12.55 -0.56 -22.18
CA VAL A 123 11.16 -0.63 -22.61
C VAL A 123 11.12 -0.91 -24.11
N ILE A 124 10.60 -2.08 -24.49
CA ILE A 124 10.49 -2.46 -25.91
C ILE A 124 9.08 -2.25 -26.46
N LYS A 125 8.10 -2.08 -25.58
CA LYS A 125 6.70 -1.87 -25.97
C LYS A 125 5.93 -1.19 -24.85
N LEU A 126 5.12 -0.21 -25.18
CA LEU A 126 4.14 0.40 -24.26
C LEU A 126 2.73 0.27 -24.82
N ASP A 127 1.80 -0.05 -23.94
CA ASP A 127 0.38 0.13 -24.15
C ASP A 127 -0.07 1.41 -23.42
N ASN A 128 -1.02 2.14 -24.01
CA ASN A 128 -1.50 3.41 -23.47
C ASN A 128 -2.35 3.25 -22.20
N THR A 129 -2.79 2.03 -21.88
CA THR A 129 -3.74 1.81 -20.78
C THR A 129 -3.26 0.90 -19.66
N SER A 130 -2.48 -0.15 -19.97
CA SER A 130 -2.20 -1.22 -19.00
C SER A 130 -0.76 -1.26 -18.50
N GLY A 131 0.20 -0.75 -19.27
CA GLY A 131 1.63 -0.79 -18.96
C GLY A 131 2.47 -1.09 -20.18
N GLY A 132 3.43 -2.02 -20.07
CA GLY A 132 4.34 -2.31 -21.18
C GLY A 132 5.13 -3.59 -21.01
N GLN A 133 6.14 -3.76 -21.87
CA GLN A 133 7.09 -4.86 -21.84
C GLN A 133 8.52 -4.32 -21.77
N ILE A 134 9.30 -4.92 -20.89
CA ILE A 134 10.71 -4.65 -20.70
C ILE A 134 11.49 -5.83 -21.25
N LYS A 135 12.57 -5.56 -21.99
CA LYS A 135 13.57 -6.56 -22.34
C LYS A 135 14.74 -6.45 -21.37
N CYS A 136 15.02 -7.54 -20.65
CA CYS A 136 16.15 -7.64 -19.73
C CYS A 136 17.48 -7.59 -20.49
N PHE A 137 18.47 -6.87 -19.97
CA PHE A 137 19.79 -6.81 -20.60
C PHE A 137 20.63 -8.08 -20.40
N LEU A 138 20.47 -8.77 -19.26
CA LEU A 138 21.31 -9.93 -18.91
C LEU A 138 20.75 -11.26 -19.41
N SER A 139 19.43 -11.44 -19.32
CA SER A 139 18.76 -12.69 -19.67
C SER A 139 18.14 -12.70 -21.07
N ASP A 140 18.12 -11.56 -21.76
CA ASP A 140 17.36 -11.32 -23.00
C ASP A 140 15.85 -11.64 -22.88
N GLN A 141 15.35 -11.90 -21.67
CA GLN A 141 13.95 -12.21 -21.40
C GLN A 141 13.08 -10.96 -21.59
N VAL A 142 11.85 -11.17 -22.06
CA VAL A 142 10.84 -10.11 -22.11
C VAL A 142 9.86 -10.29 -20.96
N VAL A 143 9.72 -9.27 -20.13
CA VAL A 143 8.88 -9.27 -18.93
C VAL A 143 7.84 -8.17 -18.99
N PRO A 144 6.57 -8.45 -18.65
CA PRO A 144 5.51 -7.44 -18.64
C PRO A 144 5.57 -6.62 -17.35
N PHE A 145 5.16 -5.34 -17.42
CA PHE A 145 4.94 -4.49 -16.26
C PHE A 145 3.63 -3.70 -16.40
N ARG A 146 3.10 -3.23 -15.27
CA ARG A 146 1.92 -2.35 -15.22
C ARG A 146 2.32 -0.95 -14.77
N PHE A 147 1.59 0.08 -15.21
CA PHE A 147 1.84 1.45 -14.74
C PHE A 147 1.68 1.60 -13.21
N SER A 148 0.87 0.75 -12.57
CA SER A 148 0.75 0.73 -11.11
C SER A 148 2.07 0.41 -10.41
N GLU A 149 2.92 -0.43 -11.01
CA GLU A 149 4.20 -0.83 -10.39
C GLU A 149 5.28 0.25 -10.48
N VAL A 150 5.02 1.36 -11.18
CA VAL A 150 5.97 2.46 -11.33
C VAL A 150 6.02 3.26 -10.03
N MET A 151 7.17 3.21 -9.34
CA MET A 151 7.31 3.79 -7.99
C MET A 151 7.33 5.32 -7.95
N LYS A 152 7.57 5.99 -9.09
CA LYS A 152 7.66 7.44 -9.17
C LYS A 152 6.36 8.03 -9.72
N ASP A 153 5.66 8.77 -8.87
CA ASP A 153 4.51 9.59 -9.29
C ASP A 153 4.93 10.56 -10.40
N ASN A 154 4.08 10.70 -11.42
CA ASN A 154 4.28 11.56 -12.59
C ASN A 154 5.47 11.20 -13.51
N PHE A 155 5.99 9.98 -13.44
CA PHE A 155 7.02 9.52 -14.38
C PHE A 155 6.38 9.08 -15.71
N GLN A 156 6.68 9.79 -16.81
CA GLN A 156 6.30 9.36 -18.16
C GLN A 156 7.35 8.38 -18.68
N ILE A 157 6.96 7.12 -18.84
CA ILE A 157 7.80 6.08 -19.46
C ILE A 157 7.57 6.10 -20.98
N SER A 158 8.65 6.06 -21.74
CA SER A 158 8.65 5.97 -23.21
C SER A 158 9.31 4.68 -23.69
N GLU A 159 8.99 4.26 -24.91
CA GLU A 159 9.70 3.15 -25.55
C GLU A 159 11.16 3.54 -25.78
N GLY A 160 12.09 2.64 -25.46
CA GLY A 160 13.51 2.89 -25.49
C GLY A 160 14.12 3.38 -24.16
N ASP A 161 13.30 3.68 -23.14
CA ASP A 161 13.82 4.12 -21.85
C ASP A 161 14.52 2.96 -21.11
N PRO A 162 15.75 3.17 -20.60
CA PRO A 162 16.40 2.24 -19.69
C PRO A 162 15.77 2.35 -18.29
N LEU A 163 15.52 1.21 -17.64
CA LEU A 163 14.97 1.17 -16.30
C LEU A 163 15.54 0.03 -15.47
N GLU A 164 15.38 0.15 -14.16
CA GLU A 164 15.76 -0.85 -13.16
C GLU A 164 14.53 -1.37 -12.45
N PHE A 165 14.38 -2.70 -12.34
CA PHE A 165 13.17 -3.35 -11.83
C PHE A 165 13.52 -4.60 -11.02
N SER A 166 12.58 -5.05 -10.20
CA SER A 166 12.66 -6.35 -9.52
C SER A 166 11.64 -7.31 -10.13
N LEU A 167 12.01 -8.58 -10.29
CA LEU A 167 11.08 -9.62 -10.74
C LEU A 167 10.27 -10.14 -9.56
N ALA A 168 8.98 -9.83 -9.53
CA ALA A 168 8.04 -10.45 -8.61
C ALA A 168 7.41 -11.69 -9.26
N ILE A 169 7.41 -12.83 -8.55
CA ILE A 169 6.63 -14.00 -8.98
C ILE A 169 5.17 -13.69 -8.70
N SER A 170 4.43 -13.25 -9.72
CA SER A 170 2.97 -13.29 -9.64
C SER A 170 2.55 -14.76 -9.52
N PRO A 171 1.77 -15.16 -8.50
CA PRO A 171 1.22 -16.51 -8.45
C PRO A 171 0.29 -16.67 -9.65
N ASN A 172 0.80 -17.28 -10.71
CA ASN A 172 0.01 -17.59 -11.90
C ASN A 172 -1.10 -18.55 -11.45
N ASN A 173 -2.34 -18.10 -11.59
CA ASN A 173 -3.51 -18.96 -11.47
C ASN A 173 -3.44 -19.97 -12.64
N GLY A 174 -3.03 -21.19 -12.33
CA GLY A 174 -3.42 -22.37 -13.11
C GLY A 174 -4.88 -22.72 -12.84
#